data_AF-A0A090X979-F1
#
_entry.id   AF-A0A090X979-F1
#
_cell.length_a   1.000
_cell.length_b   1.000
_cell.length_c   1.000
_cell.angle_alpha   90.00
_cell.angle_beta   90.00
_cell.angle_gamma   90.00
#
_symmetry.space_group_name_H-M   'P 1'
#
loop_
_entity.id
_entity.type
_entity.pdbx_description
1 polymer ?
#
loop_
_entity_poly.entity_id
_entity_poly.type
_entity_poly.pdbx_seq_one_letter_code
_entity_poly.pdbx_strand_id
1 'polypeptide(L)'
;DGDSKAFTHVAGLELYDKEIHKEDCVNHVAKRMYAGMEKLKKTKKGLGGKGKLTNVVMKKLTSYYACAIKDNATDVPKMQKAVFASLLHSYSTDQEPHHNACPKGEDSWCHYNRHKALEAAGKPSAPRPHRPAFPKDVAKEIIPIYNRLTQRELLIRCSRMKTQNANESFNALIRKRCPKTEFASLRTVETAVALAVL
;
A
#
# COMPACT_ATOMS: atom_id res chain seq x y z
N ASP A 1 -5.01 15.34 -5.23
CA ASP A 1 -4.35 14.57 -4.15
C ASP A 1 -3.22 13.75 -4.75
N GLY A 2 -1.97 14.17 -4.55
CA GLY A 2 -0.78 13.41 -4.98
C GLY A 2 0.27 14.17 -5.80
N ASP A 3 -0.03 15.37 -6.30
CA ASP A 3 0.97 16.20 -6.98
C ASP A 3 0.95 17.61 -6.42
N SER A 4 1.56 17.74 -5.25
CA SER A 4 1.87 19.06 -4.71
C SER A 4 2.99 19.62 -5.56
N LYS A 5 2.66 20.46 -6.56
CA LYS A 5 3.63 21.37 -7.19
C LYS A 5 4.39 22.18 -6.14
N ALA A 6 3.85 22.32 -4.92
CA ALA A 6 4.51 22.99 -3.82
C ALA A 6 5.78 22.25 -3.37
N PHE A 7 5.87 20.91 -3.43
CA PHE A 7 7.14 20.23 -3.13
C PHE A 7 8.23 20.65 -4.12
N THR A 8 7.96 20.53 -5.43
CA THR A 8 8.92 20.90 -6.48
C THR A 8 9.28 22.39 -6.40
N HIS A 9 8.30 23.25 -6.13
CA HIS A 9 8.53 24.68 -5.96
C HIS A 9 9.41 24.97 -4.75
N VAL A 10 9.07 24.46 -3.56
CA VAL A 10 9.84 24.71 -2.33
C VAL A 10 11.24 24.09 -2.39
N ALA A 11 11.37 22.89 -2.97
CA ALA A 11 12.68 22.28 -3.19
C ALA A 11 13.56 23.13 -4.13
N GLY A 12 12.98 23.75 -5.15
CA GLY A 12 13.70 24.64 -6.08
C GLY A 12 14.03 26.03 -5.52
N LEU A 13 13.48 26.42 -4.37
CA LEU A 13 13.81 27.69 -3.71
C LEU A 13 15.05 27.59 -2.80
N GLU A 14 15.55 26.37 -2.53
CA GLU A 14 16.75 26.12 -1.71
C GLU A 14 16.75 26.86 -0.34
N LEU A 15 15.58 27.01 0.28
CA LEU A 15 15.39 27.81 1.50
C LEU A 15 15.96 27.20 2.78
N TYR A 16 16.36 25.93 2.74
CA TYR A 16 16.77 25.17 3.92
C TYR A 16 18.16 24.58 3.71
N ASP A 17 18.99 24.58 4.75
CA ASP A 17 20.32 23.92 4.76
C ASP A 17 20.24 22.39 4.72
N LYS A 18 19.06 21.84 4.46
CA LYS A 18 18.77 20.40 4.45
C LYS A 18 17.95 20.04 3.23
N GLU A 19 18.22 18.88 2.68
CA GLU A 19 17.43 18.32 1.59
C GLU A 19 16.01 18.02 2.07
N ILE A 20 15.02 18.49 1.29
CA ILE A 20 13.61 18.23 1.56
C ILE A 20 13.23 16.92 0.86
N HIS A 21 12.80 15.94 1.64
CA HIS A 21 12.29 14.68 1.09
C HIS A 21 10.77 14.63 1.13
N LYS A 22 10.17 14.20 0.02
CA LYS A 22 8.74 13.92 -0.05
C LYS A 22 8.41 12.66 0.75
N GLU A 23 7.35 12.70 1.53
CA GLU A 23 6.81 11.54 2.25
C GLU A 23 5.44 11.15 1.71
N ASP A 24 5.10 9.86 1.84
CA ASP A 24 3.74 9.36 1.62
C ASP A 24 3.26 8.58 2.81
N CYS A 25 1.96 8.72 3.07
CA CYS A 25 1.31 7.86 4.03
C CYS A 25 0.98 6.50 3.41
N VAL A 26 1.15 5.44 4.20
CA VAL A 26 0.91 4.05 3.76
C VAL A 26 -0.54 3.87 3.30
N ASN A 27 -1.50 4.53 3.95
CA ASN A 27 -2.89 4.46 3.55
C ASN A 27 -3.14 5.08 2.17
N HIS A 28 -2.44 6.16 1.81
CA HIS A 28 -2.54 6.75 0.47
C HIS A 28 -1.99 5.79 -0.59
N VAL A 29 -0.82 5.20 -0.35
CA VAL A 29 -0.23 4.25 -1.29
C VAL A 29 -1.06 2.95 -1.39
N ALA A 30 -1.62 2.46 -0.28
CA ALA A 30 -2.54 1.33 -0.28
C ALA A 30 -3.83 1.64 -1.06
N LYS A 31 -4.40 2.85 -0.97
CA LYS A 31 -5.52 3.27 -1.82
C LYS A 31 -5.17 3.18 -3.32
N ARG A 32 -3.92 3.50 -3.70
CA ARG A 32 -3.43 3.34 -5.09
C ARG A 32 -3.39 1.87 -5.54
N MET A 33 -3.11 0.94 -4.63
CA MET A 33 -3.19 -0.51 -4.90
C MET A 33 -4.64 -0.91 -5.25
N TYR A 34 -5.60 -0.53 -4.41
CA TYR A 34 -7.02 -0.80 -4.68
C TYR A 34 -7.48 -0.18 -6.00
N ALA A 35 -7.22 1.11 -6.21
CA ALA A 35 -7.61 1.83 -7.42
C ALA A 35 -6.97 1.23 -8.68
N GLY A 36 -5.72 0.76 -8.58
CA GLY A 36 -5.03 0.07 -9.67
C GLY A 36 -5.74 -1.22 -10.08
N MET A 37 -6.08 -2.08 -9.11
CA MET A 37 -6.80 -3.32 -9.37
C MET A 37 -8.22 -3.06 -9.86
N GLU A 38 -8.90 -2.04 -9.33
CA GLU A 38 -10.24 -1.67 -9.77
C GLU A 38 -10.25 -1.18 -11.23
N LYS A 39 -9.29 -0.32 -11.60
CA LYS A 39 -9.11 0.12 -12.98
C LYS A 39 -8.83 -1.07 -13.90
N LEU A 40 -7.90 -1.95 -13.52
CA LEU A 40 -7.57 -3.16 -14.28
C LEU A 40 -8.82 -4.05 -14.50
N LYS A 41 -9.61 -4.27 -13.45
CA LYS A 41 -10.86 -5.04 -13.51
C LYS A 41 -11.88 -4.42 -14.47
N LYS A 42 -11.96 -3.09 -14.54
CA LYS A 42 -12.88 -2.37 -15.45
C LYS A 42 -12.38 -2.38 -16.90
N THR A 43 -11.09 -2.29 -17.11
CA THR A 43 -10.49 -2.21 -18.45
C THR A 43 -10.40 -3.58 -19.13
N LYS A 44 -10.10 -4.66 -18.38
CA LYS A 44 -9.94 -5.99 -18.95
C LYS A 44 -11.10 -6.91 -18.54
N LYS A 45 -11.90 -7.30 -19.53
CA LYS A 45 -13.02 -8.24 -19.36
C LYS A 45 -12.50 -9.59 -18.82
N GLY A 46 -13.31 -10.25 -18.00
CA GLY A 46 -13.01 -11.58 -17.47
C GLY A 46 -12.12 -11.61 -16.22
N LEU A 47 -11.68 -10.47 -15.67
CA LEU A 47 -10.91 -10.43 -14.41
C LEU A 47 -11.79 -10.32 -13.16
N GLY A 48 -13.05 -9.94 -13.29
CA GLY A 48 -14.01 -9.92 -12.19
C GLY A 48 -14.74 -11.26 -12.00
N GLY A 49 -15.38 -11.43 -10.83
CA GLY A 49 -16.25 -12.57 -10.54
C GLY A 49 -15.74 -13.49 -9.43
N LYS A 50 -16.54 -14.52 -9.12
CA LYS A 50 -16.20 -15.54 -8.10
C LYS A 50 -14.89 -16.22 -8.48
N GLY A 51 -13.98 -16.35 -7.52
CA GLY A 51 -12.64 -16.92 -7.73
C GLY A 51 -11.65 -16.00 -8.47
N LYS A 52 -11.98 -14.71 -8.67
CA LYS A 52 -11.10 -13.71 -9.30
C LYS A 52 -11.10 -12.39 -8.50
N LEU A 53 -10.95 -11.24 -9.16
CA LEU A 53 -10.94 -9.93 -8.50
C LEU A 53 -12.36 -9.50 -8.10
N THR A 54 -12.78 -9.91 -6.91
CA THR A 54 -13.94 -9.33 -6.21
C THR A 54 -13.53 -8.12 -5.37
N ASN A 55 -14.50 -7.30 -4.95
CA ASN A 55 -14.22 -6.17 -4.05
C ASN A 55 -13.61 -6.64 -2.72
N VAL A 56 -14.01 -7.81 -2.22
CA VAL A 56 -13.47 -8.42 -1.00
C VAL A 56 -12.00 -8.82 -1.21
N VAL A 57 -11.69 -9.49 -2.32
CA VAL A 57 -10.30 -9.86 -2.67
C VAL A 57 -9.42 -8.62 -2.83
N MET A 58 -9.88 -7.60 -3.54
CA MET A 58 -9.11 -6.36 -3.72
C MET A 58 -8.85 -5.63 -2.39
N LYS A 59 -9.84 -5.57 -1.49
CA LYS A 59 -9.67 -5.00 -0.13
C LYS A 59 -8.65 -5.81 0.69
N LYS A 60 -8.70 -7.14 0.60
CA LYS A 60 -7.78 -8.05 1.29
C LYS A 60 -6.34 -7.86 0.81
N LEU A 61 -6.10 -7.87 -0.51
CA LEU A 61 -4.79 -7.60 -1.09
C LEU A 61 -4.25 -6.22 -0.72
N THR A 62 -5.11 -5.20 -0.73
CA THR A 62 -4.74 -3.83 -0.31
C THR A 62 -4.30 -3.79 1.15
N SER A 63 -4.98 -4.55 2.02
CA SER A 63 -4.63 -4.64 3.44
C SER A 63 -3.29 -5.36 3.63
N TYR A 64 -3.07 -6.46 2.91
CA TYR A 64 -1.79 -7.19 2.93
C TYR A 64 -0.62 -6.33 2.47
N TYR A 65 -0.81 -5.56 1.41
CA TYR A 65 0.18 -4.59 0.94
C TYR A 65 0.52 -3.56 2.03
N ALA A 66 -0.49 -2.99 2.69
CA ALA A 66 -0.28 -2.01 3.75
C ALA A 66 0.45 -2.61 4.97
N CYS A 67 0.08 -3.83 5.40
CA CYS A 67 0.77 -4.53 6.50
C CYS A 67 2.22 -4.84 6.12
N ALA A 68 2.47 -5.38 4.92
CA ALA A 68 3.81 -5.70 4.45
C ALA A 68 4.76 -4.48 4.48
N ILE A 69 4.25 -3.29 4.16
CA ILE A 69 5.00 -2.03 4.28
C ILE A 69 5.25 -1.67 5.74
N LYS A 70 4.22 -1.70 6.59
CA LYS A 70 4.34 -1.30 8.01
C LYS A 70 5.25 -2.23 8.80
N ASP A 71 5.08 -3.53 8.64
CA ASP A 71 5.77 -4.54 9.44
C ASP A 71 7.27 -4.66 9.09
N ASN A 72 7.69 -4.10 7.95
CA ASN A 72 9.06 -4.21 7.44
C ASN A 72 9.77 -2.86 7.27
N ALA A 73 9.08 -1.73 7.49
CA ALA A 73 9.73 -0.43 7.46
C ALA A 73 10.75 -0.32 8.62
N THR A 74 11.89 0.33 8.44
CA THR A 74 12.31 1.15 7.28
C THR A 74 13.10 0.37 6.21
N ASP A 75 13.17 -0.96 6.30
CA ASP A 75 13.98 -1.83 5.43
C ASP A 75 13.29 -2.08 4.08
N VAL A 76 13.60 -1.23 3.09
CA VAL A 76 12.98 -1.26 1.76
C VAL A 76 13.10 -2.63 1.07
N PRO A 77 14.27 -3.30 1.03
CA PRO A 77 14.37 -4.67 0.53
C PRO A 77 13.40 -5.65 1.20
N LYS A 78 13.27 -5.61 2.54
CA LYS A 78 12.29 -6.44 3.25
C LYS A 78 10.84 -6.07 2.90
N MET A 79 10.53 -4.79 2.78
CA MET A 79 9.20 -4.32 2.34
C MET A 79 8.84 -4.88 0.95
N GLN A 80 9.76 -4.80 -0.01
CA GLN A 80 9.57 -5.37 -1.35
C GLN A 80 9.32 -6.88 -1.27
N LYS A 81 10.17 -7.61 -0.55
CA LYS A 81 10.04 -9.05 -0.38
C LYS A 81 8.72 -9.43 0.27
N ALA A 82 8.29 -8.73 1.32
CA ALA A 82 7.04 -9.00 2.03
C ALA A 82 5.81 -8.70 1.15
N VAL A 83 5.84 -7.61 0.38
CA VAL A 83 4.76 -7.30 -0.56
C VAL A 83 4.62 -8.39 -1.62
N PHE A 84 5.71 -8.84 -2.23
CA PHE A 84 5.66 -9.95 -3.20
C PHE A 84 5.30 -11.28 -2.55
N ALA A 85 5.76 -11.54 -1.33
CA ALA A 85 5.35 -12.73 -0.58
C ALA A 85 3.83 -12.82 -0.42
N SER A 86 3.17 -11.69 -0.14
CA SER A 86 1.71 -11.65 -0.05
C SER A 86 1.00 -11.94 -1.37
N LEU A 87 1.56 -11.49 -2.51
CA LEU A 87 1.04 -11.80 -3.84
C LEU A 87 1.20 -13.29 -4.17
N LEU A 88 2.43 -13.81 -4.02
CA LEU A 88 2.77 -15.22 -4.27
C LEU A 88 1.87 -16.15 -3.45
N HIS A 89 1.70 -15.84 -2.16
CA HIS A 89 0.79 -16.58 -1.29
C HIS A 89 -0.66 -16.56 -1.80
N SER A 90 -1.13 -15.43 -2.33
CA SER A 90 -2.53 -15.21 -2.70
C SER A 90 -3.00 -16.06 -3.87
N TYR A 91 -2.11 -16.47 -4.79
CA TYR A 91 -2.47 -17.36 -5.90
C TYR A 91 -1.84 -18.77 -5.80
N SER A 92 -1.12 -19.06 -4.72
CA SER A 92 -0.55 -20.37 -4.43
C SER A 92 -1.64 -21.44 -4.34
N THR A 93 -1.29 -22.65 -4.74
CA THR A 93 -2.14 -23.85 -4.61
C THR A 93 -1.36 -24.96 -3.91
N ASP A 94 -2.04 -26.05 -3.54
CA ASP A 94 -1.36 -27.22 -2.96
C ASP A 94 -0.50 -27.95 -4.01
N GLN A 95 -0.90 -27.92 -5.29
CA GLN A 95 -0.16 -28.50 -6.41
C GLN A 95 1.02 -27.62 -6.87
N GLU A 96 0.89 -26.30 -6.77
CA GLU A 96 1.92 -25.32 -7.10
C GLU A 96 2.14 -24.37 -5.89
N PRO A 97 2.88 -24.82 -4.85
CA PRO A 97 3.08 -24.04 -3.64
C PRO A 97 4.06 -22.88 -3.84
N HIS A 98 3.67 -21.68 -3.40
CA HIS A 98 4.48 -20.46 -3.49
C HIS A 98 4.73 -19.83 -2.12
N HIS A 99 5.14 -20.66 -1.14
CA HIS A 99 5.34 -20.25 0.25
C HIS A 99 6.79 -19.84 0.59
N ASN A 100 7.73 -19.95 -0.35
CA ASN A 100 9.16 -19.69 -0.10
C ASN A 100 9.46 -18.27 0.37
N ALA A 101 8.68 -17.28 -0.10
CA ALA A 101 8.85 -15.88 0.28
C ALA A 101 8.08 -15.50 1.57
N CYS A 102 7.16 -16.36 2.03
CA CYS A 102 6.41 -16.12 3.26
C CYS A 102 7.33 -16.22 4.49
N PRO A 103 6.97 -15.57 5.62
CA PRO A 103 7.73 -15.73 6.85
C PRO A 103 7.77 -17.21 7.29
N LYS A 104 8.84 -17.57 8.00
CA LYS A 104 9.04 -18.89 8.61
C LYS A 104 8.80 -18.79 10.11
N GLY A 105 8.71 -19.94 10.78
CA GLY A 105 8.53 -20.02 12.23
C GLY A 105 7.08 -20.23 12.66
N GLU A 106 6.90 -20.51 13.95
CA GLU A 106 5.60 -20.85 14.56
C GLU A 106 4.62 -19.67 14.52
N ASP A 107 5.12 -18.43 14.48
CA ASP A 107 4.30 -17.21 14.39
C ASP A 107 4.03 -16.76 12.95
N SER A 108 4.40 -17.56 11.95
CA SER A 108 4.16 -17.22 10.55
C SER A 108 2.66 -17.10 10.26
N TRP A 109 2.26 -16.00 9.63
CA TRP A 109 0.91 -15.84 9.09
C TRP A 109 0.62 -16.84 7.94
N CYS A 110 1.67 -17.40 7.32
CA CYS A 110 1.54 -18.44 6.30
C CYS A 110 1.34 -19.78 6.99
N HIS A 111 0.11 -20.30 6.91
CA HIS A 111 -0.26 -21.56 7.55
C HIS A 111 0.65 -22.74 7.15
N TYR A 112 1.10 -22.80 5.89
CA TYR A 112 2.01 -23.84 5.38
C TYR A 112 3.38 -23.79 6.07
N ASN A 113 4.04 -22.62 6.07
CA ASN A 113 5.35 -22.47 6.72
C ASN A 113 5.24 -22.61 8.24
N ARG A 114 4.15 -22.14 8.84
CA ARG A 114 3.86 -22.33 10.26
C ARG A 114 3.69 -23.81 10.60
N HIS A 115 2.94 -24.55 9.80
CA HIS A 115 2.74 -25.99 10.01
C HIS A 115 4.08 -26.74 9.96
N LYS A 116 4.93 -26.46 8.96
CA LYS A 116 6.29 -27.03 8.89
C LYS A 116 7.15 -26.70 10.10
N ALA A 117 7.08 -25.46 10.60
CA ALA A 117 7.83 -25.06 11.78
C ALA A 117 7.35 -25.80 13.04
N LEU A 118 6.03 -25.91 13.22
CA LEU A 118 5.41 -26.63 14.32
C LEU A 118 5.71 -28.14 14.30
N GLU A 119 5.72 -28.74 13.11
CA GLU A 119 6.13 -30.14 12.91
C GLU A 119 7.59 -30.37 13.33
N ALA A 120 8.51 -29.50 12.88
CA ALA A 120 9.90 -29.53 13.29
C ALA A 120 10.11 -29.32 14.81
N ALA A 121 9.19 -28.61 15.47
CA ALA A 121 9.19 -28.38 16.91
C ALA A 121 8.47 -29.49 17.73
N GLY A 122 8.03 -30.58 17.09
CA GLY A 122 7.33 -31.68 17.75
C GLY A 122 5.90 -31.37 18.18
N LYS A 123 5.29 -30.31 17.64
CA LYS A 123 3.92 -29.85 17.93
C LYS A 123 3.06 -29.82 16.66
N PRO A 124 2.91 -30.95 15.94
CA PRO A 124 2.24 -30.95 14.64
C PRO A 124 0.80 -30.43 14.74
N SER A 125 0.41 -29.62 13.77
CA SER A 125 -0.96 -29.10 13.63
C SER A 125 -1.69 -29.83 12.52
N ALA A 126 -3.02 -29.82 12.50
CA ALA A 126 -3.76 -30.42 11.39
C ALA A 126 -3.42 -29.72 10.06
N PRO A 127 -3.12 -30.47 8.98
CA PRO A 127 -2.89 -29.90 7.66
C PRO A 127 -4.15 -29.18 7.18
N ARG A 128 -3.97 -28.02 6.53
CA ARG A 128 -5.06 -27.22 5.98
C ARG A 128 -4.84 -27.02 4.49
N PRO A 129 -5.82 -27.34 3.63
CA PRO A 129 -5.69 -27.14 2.19
C PRO A 129 -5.62 -25.64 1.90
N HIS A 130 -4.74 -25.26 0.97
CA HIS A 130 -4.64 -23.87 0.57
C HIS A 130 -5.76 -23.51 -0.41
N ARG A 131 -6.36 -22.33 -0.19
CA ARG A 131 -7.42 -21.79 -1.03
C ARG A 131 -6.91 -20.53 -1.72
N PRO A 132 -6.56 -20.58 -3.02
CA PRO A 132 -6.13 -19.41 -3.74
C PRO A 132 -7.24 -18.36 -3.78
N ALA A 133 -6.87 -17.09 -3.66
CA ALA A 133 -7.79 -15.97 -3.82
C ALA A 133 -8.20 -15.79 -5.28
N PHE A 134 -7.29 -16.12 -6.20
CA PHE A 134 -7.47 -16.05 -7.64
C PHE A 134 -6.44 -16.94 -8.35
N PRO A 135 -6.71 -17.35 -9.61
CA PRO A 135 -5.80 -18.17 -10.40
C PRO A 135 -4.58 -17.39 -10.92
N LYS A 136 -3.57 -18.14 -11.38
CA LYS A 136 -2.27 -17.63 -11.84
C LYS A 136 -2.37 -16.66 -13.03
N ASP A 137 -3.34 -16.84 -13.92
CA ASP A 137 -3.63 -15.91 -15.01
C ASP A 137 -4.03 -14.53 -14.49
N VAL A 138 -4.90 -14.46 -13.46
CA VAL A 138 -5.26 -13.20 -12.80
C VAL A 138 -4.05 -12.59 -12.09
N ALA A 139 -3.20 -13.41 -11.47
CA ALA A 139 -1.97 -12.93 -10.82
C ALA A 139 -1.03 -12.23 -11.83
N LYS A 140 -0.84 -12.80 -13.03
CA LYS A 140 -0.02 -12.21 -14.11
C LYS A 140 -0.47 -10.79 -14.46
N GLU A 141 -1.77 -10.55 -14.50
CA GLU A 141 -2.34 -9.22 -14.80
C GLU A 141 -2.11 -8.20 -13.69
N ILE A 142 -1.98 -8.66 -12.44
CA ILE A 142 -1.83 -7.80 -11.25
C ILE A 142 -0.35 -7.46 -10.98
N ILE A 143 0.60 -8.29 -11.42
CA ILE A 143 2.05 -8.07 -11.24
C ILE A 143 2.51 -6.65 -11.61
N PRO A 144 2.09 -6.05 -12.74
CA PRO A 144 2.48 -4.67 -13.08
C PRO A 144 2.09 -3.64 -12.02
N ILE A 145 0.96 -3.83 -11.32
CA ILE A 145 0.53 -2.96 -10.23
C ILE A 145 1.48 -3.12 -9.04
N TYR A 146 1.86 -4.35 -8.70
CA TYR A 146 2.81 -4.64 -7.64
C TYR A 146 4.19 -4.06 -7.94
N ASN A 147 4.74 -4.29 -9.14
CA ASN A 147 6.02 -3.72 -9.58
C ASN A 147 6.02 -2.19 -9.41
N ARG A 148 5.00 -1.51 -9.93
CA ARG A 148 4.89 -0.04 -9.82
C ARG A 148 4.77 0.42 -8.37
N LEU A 149 4.04 -0.31 -7.53
CA LEU A 149 3.81 0.06 -6.13
C LEU A 149 4.87 -0.50 -5.15
N THR A 150 5.95 -1.08 -5.67
CA THR A 150 7.10 -1.55 -4.89
C THR A 150 8.42 -0.93 -5.36
N GLN A 151 8.35 0.10 -6.22
CA GLN A 151 9.50 0.91 -6.59
C GLN A 151 10.20 1.44 -5.34
N ARG A 152 11.53 1.37 -5.32
CA ARG A 152 12.37 1.70 -4.16
C ARG A 152 12.07 3.11 -3.68
N GLU A 153 11.99 4.04 -4.61
CA GLU A 153 11.75 5.46 -4.41
C GLU A 153 10.40 5.67 -3.70
N LEU A 154 9.35 4.96 -4.12
CA LEU A 154 8.04 5.04 -3.47
C LEU A 154 8.08 4.48 -2.04
N LEU A 155 8.76 3.35 -1.82
CA LEU A 155 8.81 2.70 -0.51
C LEU A 155 9.66 3.49 0.49
N ILE A 156 10.74 4.16 0.05
CA ILE A 156 11.52 5.09 0.89
C ILE A 156 10.61 6.20 1.44
N ARG A 157 9.71 6.76 0.62
CA ARG A 157 8.77 7.80 1.06
C ARG A 157 7.75 7.28 2.10
N CYS A 158 7.57 5.96 2.18
CA CYS A 158 6.69 5.31 3.15
C CYS A 158 7.40 4.88 4.44
N SER A 159 8.72 5.04 4.55
CA SER A 159 9.51 4.52 5.68
C SER A 159 9.06 5.04 7.05
N ARG A 160 8.49 6.26 7.13
CA ARG A 160 7.96 6.80 8.39
C ARG A 160 6.61 6.22 8.82
N MET A 161 6.02 5.31 8.04
CA MET A 161 4.77 4.60 8.34
C MET A 161 3.57 5.49 8.68
N LYS A 162 3.59 6.76 8.29
CA LYS A 162 2.49 7.70 8.53
C LYS A 162 1.21 7.14 7.91
N THR A 163 0.08 7.29 8.59
CA THR A 163 -1.21 6.72 8.18
C THR A 163 -2.14 7.76 7.57
N GLN A 164 -1.91 9.05 7.83
CA GLN A 164 -2.70 10.14 7.28
C GLN A 164 -1.90 11.00 6.32
N ASN A 165 -2.58 11.48 5.28
CA ASN A 165 -2.05 12.45 4.34
C ASN A 165 -2.12 13.83 5.02
N ALA A 166 -0.96 14.38 5.41
CA ALA A 166 -0.90 15.69 6.07
C ALA A 166 -1.56 16.80 5.22
N ASN A 167 -1.54 16.67 3.89
CA ASN A 167 -2.20 17.62 3.01
C ASN A 167 -3.72 17.63 3.20
N GLU A 168 -4.36 16.49 3.49
CA GLU A 168 -5.81 16.44 3.74
C GLU A 168 -6.14 17.19 5.03
N SER A 169 -5.35 16.98 6.10
CA SER A 169 -5.52 17.68 7.38
C SER A 169 -5.30 19.19 7.24
N PHE A 170 -4.21 19.61 6.58
CA PHE A 170 -3.92 21.02 6.32
C PHE A 170 -5.01 21.70 5.47
N ASN A 171 -5.41 21.06 4.37
CA ASN A 171 -6.49 21.59 3.53
C ASN A 171 -7.83 21.66 4.27
N ALA A 172 -8.10 20.76 5.22
CA ALA A 172 -9.31 20.83 6.03
C ALA A 172 -9.29 22.07 6.95
N LEU A 173 -8.14 22.42 7.54
CA LEU A 173 -7.98 23.63 8.36
C LEU A 173 -8.19 24.92 7.55
N ILE A 174 -7.67 24.97 6.31
CA ILE A 174 -7.92 26.09 5.40
C ILE A 174 -9.41 26.18 5.08
N ARG A 175 -10.03 25.07 4.67
CA ARG A 175 -11.45 25.03 4.26
C ARG A 175 -12.41 25.37 5.41
N LYS A 176 -12.02 25.11 6.66
CA LYS A 176 -12.79 25.54 7.85
C LYS A 176 -12.84 27.07 7.99
N ARG A 177 -11.79 27.77 7.52
CA ARG A 177 -11.67 29.24 7.59
C ARG A 177 -12.12 29.93 6.30
N CYS A 178 -11.90 29.29 5.16
CA CYS A 178 -12.23 29.78 3.83
C CYS A 178 -12.91 28.64 3.04
N PRO A 179 -14.24 28.50 3.16
CA PRO A 179 -15.00 27.47 2.45
C PRO A 179 -14.86 27.61 0.93
N LYS A 180 -14.92 26.48 0.22
CA LYS A 180 -14.87 26.45 -1.27
C LYS A 180 -16.19 26.86 -1.93
N THR A 181 -17.25 26.97 -1.15
CA THR A 181 -18.61 27.26 -1.61
C THR A 181 -18.89 28.75 -1.71
N GLU A 182 -17.94 29.60 -1.31
CA GLU A 182 -18.07 31.04 -1.25
C GLU A 182 -16.91 31.70 -2.00
N PHE A 183 -17.18 32.87 -2.59
CA PHE A 183 -16.13 33.69 -3.16
C PHE A 183 -15.32 34.35 -2.04
N ALA A 184 -14.00 34.24 -2.12
CA ALA A 184 -13.08 34.86 -1.17
C ALA A 184 -12.04 35.68 -1.93
N SER A 185 -11.64 36.82 -1.36
CA SER A 185 -10.53 37.60 -1.88
C SER A 185 -9.20 36.85 -1.74
N LEU A 186 -8.20 37.16 -2.58
CA LEU A 186 -6.86 36.59 -2.44
C LEU A 186 -6.32 36.74 -1.01
N ARG A 187 -6.47 37.93 -0.43
CA ARG A 187 -6.01 38.24 0.93
C ARG A 187 -6.70 37.37 1.99
N THR A 188 -7.99 37.06 1.82
CA THR A 188 -8.73 36.16 2.70
C THR A 188 -8.17 34.74 2.62
N VAL A 189 -7.89 34.25 1.41
CA VAL A 189 -7.30 32.93 1.19
C VAL A 189 -5.89 32.85 1.80
N GLU A 190 -5.03 33.84 1.54
CA GLU A 190 -3.67 33.92 2.11
C GLU A 190 -3.70 33.94 3.64
N THR A 191 -4.59 34.73 4.24
CA THR A 191 -4.76 34.78 5.70
C THR A 191 -5.22 33.44 6.25
N ALA A 192 -6.18 32.77 5.60
CA ALA A 192 -6.64 31.45 6.02
C ALA A 192 -5.54 30.39 5.93
N VAL A 193 -4.67 30.46 4.92
CA VAL A 193 -3.49 29.61 4.77
C VAL A 193 -2.48 29.87 5.88
N ALA A 194 -2.13 31.14 6.15
CA ALA A 194 -1.19 31.50 7.22
C ALA A 194 -1.68 31.02 8.59
N LEU A 195 -2.96 31.23 8.90
CA LEU A 195 -3.60 30.77 10.14
C LEU A 195 -3.75 29.24 10.25
N ALA A 196 -3.53 28.49 9.17
CA ALA A 196 -3.57 27.03 9.18
C ALA A 196 -2.20 26.39 9.45
N VAL A 197 -1.12 27.17 9.40
CA VAL A 197 0.26 26.73 9.70
C VAL A 197 0.69 27.11 11.14
N LEU A 198 0.00 28.09 11.75
CA LEU A 198 0.10 28.43 13.19
C LEU A 198 -0.61 27.38 14.06
#